data_AF-A0A1H9GL35-F1
#
_entry.id   AF-A0A1H9GL35-F1
#
_cell.length_a   1.000
_cell.length_b   1.000
_cell.length_c   1.000
_cell.angle_alpha   90.00
_cell.angle_beta   90.00
_cell.angle_gamma   90.00
#
_symmetry.space_group_name_H-M   'P 1'
#
loop_
_entity.id
_entity.type
_entity.pdbx_description
1 polymer ?
#
loop_
_entity_poly.entity_id
_entity_poly.type
_entity_poly.pdbx_seq_one_letter_code
_entity_poly.pdbx_strand_id
1 'polypeptide(L)'
;MDHSPFQDSLENTVSGMAMGCHALQWNGYELIVYKALWGELVLSLLGGQVLLFRPAGEKPLLWLTEKPAGAPAAIRGGIPVCWPWFAEHPEKPELPKHGVARTARWQIDDQHVDDAGGRWLMSPERSLCDGIQLQLEITVAGAELSLALTTTNGSDQPLAVTQALHSYFAVSDSRETEILGLADCRCLDKVQGMQPGVMPSSLRFTAETDLVVEQADNSEAVVLIDHGWKRGLRITKRGGGSTVVWNPGAAAENIGDVGMDQVARFVCVEAARTRFFDDQTLAVGATQTLATSVSVLPYPQRDQLE
;
A
#
# COMPACT_ATOMS: atom_id res chain seq x y z
N MET A 1 -2.61 -0.11 -39.91
CA MET A 1 -1.97 -0.98 -38.91
C MET A 1 -1.15 -0.08 -38.03
N ASP A 2 -1.72 0.31 -36.89
CA ASP A 2 -0.96 0.93 -35.81
C ASP A 2 -1.68 0.55 -34.52
N HIS A 3 -1.41 -0.67 -34.05
CA HIS A 3 -1.87 -1.12 -32.74
C HIS A 3 -0.95 -0.43 -31.72
N SER A 4 -1.50 0.56 -31.03
CA SER A 4 -0.88 1.09 -29.83
C SER A 4 -0.53 -0.08 -28.90
N PRO A 5 0.73 -0.23 -28.44
CA PRO A 5 1.14 -1.39 -27.66
C PRO A 5 0.70 -1.32 -26.19
N PHE A 6 -0.13 -0.34 -25.81
CA PHE A 6 -0.74 -0.33 -24.50
C PHE A 6 -1.81 -1.42 -24.46
N GLN A 7 -1.38 -2.58 -23.98
CA GLN A 7 -2.21 -3.62 -23.38
C GLN A 7 -3.34 -2.94 -22.60
N ASP A 8 -4.60 -3.39 -22.78
CA ASP A 8 -5.72 -2.90 -21.98
C ASP A 8 -5.31 -2.84 -20.50
N SER A 9 -5.65 -1.75 -19.80
CA SER A 9 -5.28 -1.59 -18.39
C SER A 9 -5.69 -2.85 -17.61
N LEU A 10 -4.93 -3.21 -16.57
CA LEU A 10 -5.24 -4.39 -15.75
C LEU A 10 -6.70 -4.31 -15.24
N GLU A 11 -7.12 -3.10 -14.87
CA GLU A 11 -8.47 -2.77 -14.46
C GLU A 11 -9.53 -3.12 -15.52
N ASN A 12 -9.33 -2.72 -16.78
CA ASN A 12 -10.26 -3.05 -17.88
C ASN A 12 -10.30 -4.56 -18.14
N THR A 13 -9.12 -5.21 -18.11
CA THR A 13 -8.99 -6.65 -18.31
C THR A 13 -9.79 -7.41 -17.24
N VAL A 14 -9.63 -7.06 -15.96
CA VAL A 14 -10.34 -7.68 -14.83
C VAL A 14 -11.83 -7.40 -14.87
N SER A 15 -12.23 -6.18 -15.25
CA SER A 15 -13.64 -5.79 -15.38
C SER A 15 -14.38 -6.65 -16.41
N GLY A 16 -13.70 -7.12 -17.46
CA GLY A 16 -14.27 -8.00 -18.48
C GLY A 16 -14.33 -9.48 -18.09
N MET A 17 -13.69 -9.91 -17.00
CA MET A 17 -13.67 -11.31 -16.57
C MET A 17 -15.01 -11.75 -15.95
N ALA A 18 -15.30 -13.05 -16.04
CA ALA A 18 -16.43 -13.66 -15.35
C ALA A 18 -16.19 -13.74 -13.83
N MET A 19 -17.26 -13.94 -13.06
CA MET A 19 -17.16 -14.28 -11.63
C MET A 19 -16.30 -15.54 -11.40
N GLY A 20 -15.58 -15.59 -10.30
CA GLY A 20 -14.71 -16.69 -9.91
C GLY A 20 -13.26 -16.28 -9.63
N CYS A 21 -12.40 -17.29 -9.56
CA CYS A 21 -10.97 -17.16 -9.36
C CYS A 21 -10.23 -17.49 -10.66
N HIS A 22 -9.36 -16.60 -11.11
CA HIS A 22 -8.67 -16.71 -12.40
C HIS A 22 -7.18 -16.46 -12.24
N ALA A 23 -6.34 -17.29 -12.86
CA ALA A 23 -4.93 -16.96 -13.05
C ALA A 23 -4.78 -16.03 -14.25
N LEU A 24 -3.96 -14.99 -14.13
CA LEU A 24 -3.69 -14.01 -15.17
C LEU A 24 -2.19 -13.71 -15.27
N GLN A 25 -1.68 -13.61 -16.49
CA GLN A 25 -0.35 -13.08 -16.76
C GLN A 25 -0.46 -11.63 -17.23
N TRP A 26 0.25 -10.72 -16.57
CA TRP A 26 0.24 -9.30 -16.92
C TRP A 26 1.66 -8.74 -16.80
N ASN A 27 2.25 -8.25 -17.89
CA ASN A 27 3.62 -7.72 -17.92
C ASN A 27 4.69 -8.65 -17.29
N GLY A 28 4.50 -9.97 -17.47
CA GLY A 28 5.37 -11.01 -16.90
C GLY A 28 5.13 -11.35 -15.43
N TYR A 29 4.17 -10.68 -14.78
CA TYR A 29 3.75 -10.98 -13.42
C TYR A 29 2.64 -12.04 -13.42
N GLU A 30 2.78 -13.02 -12.52
CA GLU A 30 1.73 -13.99 -12.22
C GLU A 30 0.74 -13.38 -11.22
N LEU A 31 -0.51 -13.28 -11.62
CA LEU A 31 -1.59 -12.68 -10.85
C LEU A 31 -2.69 -13.70 -10.59
N ILE A 32 -3.34 -13.59 -9.44
CA ILE A 32 -4.59 -14.27 -9.13
C ILE A 32 -5.69 -13.21 -8.99
N VAL A 33 -6.72 -13.33 -9.81
CA VAL A 33 -7.87 -12.43 -9.87
C VAL A 33 -9.06 -13.11 -9.20
N TYR A 34 -9.64 -12.47 -8.21
CA TYR A 34 -10.88 -12.88 -7.57
C TYR A 34 -11.96 -11.88 -7.97
N LYS A 35 -13.08 -12.41 -8.46
CA LYS A 35 -14.23 -11.62 -8.85
C LYS A 35 -15.47 -12.26 -8.23
N ALA A 36 -16.12 -11.56 -7.32
CA ALA A 36 -17.25 -12.05 -6.54
C ALA A 36 -18.29 -10.95 -6.32
N LEU A 37 -19.36 -11.26 -5.58
CA LEU A 37 -20.44 -10.30 -5.30
C LEU A 37 -19.95 -9.07 -4.50
N TRP A 38 -18.93 -9.24 -3.66
CA TRP A 38 -18.32 -8.14 -2.91
C TRP A 38 -17.40 -7.26 -3.78
N GLY A 39 -17.03 -7.68 -4.98
CA GLY A 39 -16.19 -6.91 -5.90
C GLY A 39 -15.04 -7.69 -6.52
N GLU A 40 -13.93 -6.98 -6.74
CA GLU A 40 -12.75 -7.47 -7.46
C GLU A 40 -11.50 -7.30 -6.60
N LEU A 41 -10.67 -8.34 -6.53
CA LEU A 41 -9.36 -8.33 -5.88
C LEU A 41 -8.33 -8.94 -6.81
N VAL A 42 -7.18 -8.30 -6.96
CA VAL A 42 -6.05 -8.84 -7.72
C VAL A 42 -4.82 -8.93 -6.84
N LEU A 43 -4.28 -10.14 -6.71
CA LEU A 43 -3.07 -10.45 -5.97
C LEU A 43 -1.94 -10.77 -6.94
N SER A 44 -0.75 -10.22 -6.72
CA SER A 44 0.47 -10.66 -7.39
C SER A 44 1.23 -11.65 -6.53
N LEU A 45 1.67 -12.74 -7.15
CA LEU A 45 2.61 -13.68 -6.51
C LEU A 45 4.04 -13.12 -6.46
N LEU A 46 4.33 -12.02 -7.17
CA LEU A 46 5.53 -11.23 -6.89
C LEU A 46 5.22 -10.23 -5.78
N GLY A 47 6.00 -10.26 -4.72
CA GLY A 47 5.89 -9.32 -3.62
C GLY A 47 4.76 -9.55 -2.63
N GLY A 48 3.92 -10.57 -2.84
CA GLY A 48 2.70 -10.77 -2.05
C GLY A 48 1.80 -9.54 -2.10
N GLN A 49 1.66 -8.95 -3.29
CA GLN A 49 1.18 -7.57 -3.44
C GLN A 49 -0.28 -7.54 -3.86
N VAL A 50 -1.13 -6.81 -3.11
CA VAL A 50 -2.46 -6.45 -3.58
C VAL A 50 -2.31 -5.36 -4.64
N LEU A 51 -2.73 -5.61 -5.88
CA LEU A 51 -2.61 -4.66 -7.00
C LEU A 51 -3.87 -3.84 -7.21
N LEU A 52 -5.03 -4.48 -7.05
CA LEU A 52 -6.34 -3.89 -7.26
C LEU A 52 -7.28 -4.40 -6.18
N PHE A 53 -8.04 -3.50 -5.60
CA PHE A 53 -9.27 -3.85 -4.91
C PHE A 53 -10.35 -2.85 -5.31
N ARG A 54 -11.47 -3.37 -5.78
CA ARG A 54 -12.65 -2.59 -6.18
C ARG A 54 -13.88 -3.23 -5.55
N PRO A 55 -14.43 -2.66 -4.46
CA PRO A 55 -15.72 -3.10 -3.95
C PRO A 55 -16.81 -3.01 -5.01
N ALA A 56 -17.82 -3.87 -4.92
CA ALA A 56 -18.95 -3.83 -5.83
C ALA A 56 -19.65 -2.45 -5.78
N GLY A 57 -19.85 -1.84 -6.96
CA GLY A 57 -20.47 -0.52 -7.09
C GLY A 57 -19.54 0.67 -6.83
N GLU A 58 -18.30 0.42 -6.40
CA GLU A 58 -17.32 1.47 -6.08
C GLU A 58 -16.26 1.62 -7.19
N LYS A 59 -15.57 2.76 -7.16
CA LYS A 59 -14.32 2.94 -7.93
C LYS A 59 -13.19 2.14 -7.28
N PRO A 60 -12.12 1.77 -8.00
CA PRO A 60 -10.95 1.14 -7.39
C PRO A 60 -10.47 1.92 -6.17
N LEU A 61 -10.11 1.23 -5.08
CA LEU A 61 -9.51 1.88 -3.92
C LEU A 61 -8.04 2.17 -4.17
N LEU A 62 -7.38 1.26 -4.89
CA LEU A 62 -5.94 1.29 -5.11
C LEU A 62 -5.60 1.76 -6.52
N TRP A 63 -4.56 2.57 -6.61
CA TRP A 63 -3.98 2.98 -7.89
C TRP A 63 -2.88 2.01 -8.30
N LEU A 64 -2.81 1.69 -9.59
CA LEU A 64 -1.75 0.90 -10.19
C LEU A 64 -1.19 1.65 -11.40
N THR A 65 0.12 1.57 -11.62
CA THR A 65 0.71 2.16 -12.83
C THR A 65 0.15 1.56 -14.12
N GLU A 66 -0.03 2.40 -15.12
CA GLU A 66 -0.37 2.00 -16.49
C GLU A 66 0.87 1.61 -17.32
N LYS A 67 2.09 1.84 -16.79
CA LYS A 67 3.37 1.56 -17.47
C LYS A 67 4.35 0.79 -16.57
N PRO A 68 4.01 -0.43 -16.13
CA PRO A 68 4.88 -1.22 -15.25
C PRO A 68 6.22 -1.52 -15.92
N ALA A 69 7.31 -1.56 -15.13
CA ALA A 69 8.66 -1.87 -15.62
C ALA A 69 8.86 -3.34 -16.08
N GLY A 70 7.85 -4.20 -15.90
CA GLY A 70 7.89 -5.64 -16.22
C GLY A 70 8.62 -6.50 -15.17
N ALA A 71 8.20 -7.76 -15.04
CA ALA A 71 8.80 -8.68 -14.08
C ALA A 71 10.30 -8.94 -14.39
N PRO A 72 11.16 -9.11 -13.36
CA PRO A 72 10.86 -9.20 -11.93
C PRO A 72 11.02 -7.86 -11.17
N ALA A 73 10.85 -6.71 -11.82
CA ALA A 73 10.92 -5.42 -11.14
C ALA A 73 9.80 -5.28 -10.08
N ALA A 74 10.01 -4.44 -9.07
CA ALA A 74 8.97 -4.13 -8.10
C ALA A 74 7.77 -3.47 -8.80
N ILE A 75 6.55 -3.87 -8.44
CA ILE A 75 5.33 -3.35 -9.05
C ILE A 75 4.98 -2.01 -8.42
N ARG A 76 4.82 -0.96 -9.25
CA ARG A 76 4.42 0.38 -8.82
C ARG A 76 2.90 0.49 -8.67
N GLY A 77 2.44 0.82 -7.46
CA GLY A 77 1.02 0.92 -7.12
C GLY A 77 0.54 -0.25 -6.26
N GLY A 78 -0.76 -0.32 -5.98
CA GLY A 78 -1.33 -1.31 -5.07
C GLY A 78 -0.84 -1.09 -3.64
N ILE A 79 -0.48 -2.16 -2.94
CA ILE A 79 0.10 -2.11 -1.59
C ILE A 79 1.41 -2.92 -1.55
N PRO A 80 2.55 -2.37 -1.99
CA PRO A 80 3.85 -3.02 -1.85
C PRO A 80 4.21 -3.31 -0.39
N VAL A 81 4.80 -4.49 -0.17
CA VAL A 81 5.36 -4.91 1.13
C VAL A 81 6.81 -4.45 1.23
N CYS A 82 7.06 -3.45 2.06
CA CYS A 82 8.41 -2.96 2.35
C CYS A 82 8.97 -3.71 3.56
N TRP A 83 9.95 -4.59 3.35
CA TRP A 83 10.50 -5.44 4.41
C TRP A 83 11.82 -6.10 3.97
N PRO A 84 12.85 -6.24 4.83
CA PRO A 84 12.88 -5.93 6.27
C PRO A 84 13.38 -4.52 6.59
N TRP A 85 13.48 -3.64 5.58
CA TRP A 85 13.70 -2.22 5.81
C TRP A 85 12.73 -1.36 5.00
N PHE A 86 12.38 -0.21 5.58
CA PHE A 86 11.67 0.86 4.91
C PHE A 86 12.66 1.96 4.46
N ALA A 87 12.42 2.56 3.28
CA ALA A 87 13.31 3.51 2.64
C ALA A 87 14.71 2.93 2.34
N GLU A 88 15.78 3.68 2.50
CA GLU A 88 17.15 3.19 2.28
C GLU A 88 17.57 2.17 3.34
N HIS A 89 18.37 1.17 2.95
CA HIS A 89 18.99 0.28 3.93
C HIS A 89 19.87 1.09 4.89
N PRO A 90 19.83 0.84 6.22
CA PRO A 90 20.52 1.68 7.21
C PRO A 90 22.05 1.73 7.03
N GLU A 91 22.66 0.62 6.58
CA GLU A 91 24.12 0.48 6.52
C GLU A 91 24.68 0.28 5.10
N LYS A 92 23.83 -0.02 4.11
CA LYS A 92 24.24 -0.54 2.79
C LYS A 92 23.46 0.17 1.69
N PRO A 93 23.79 1.43 1.38
CA PRO A 93 23.01 2.28 0.48
C PRO A 93 22.91 1.76 -0.96
N GLU A 94 23.76 0.81 -1.36
CA GLU A 94 23.72 0.12 -2.65
C GLU A 94 22.58 -0.90 -2.75
N LEU A 95 22.02 -1.36 -1.62
CA LEU A 95 20.87 -2.24 -1.60
C LEU A 95 19.60 -1.51 -2.02
N PRO A 96 18.61 -2.23 -2.59
CA PRO A 96 17.37 -1.61 -3.02
C PRO A 96 16.67 -0.92 -1.85
N LYS A 97 16.02 0.21 -2.15
CA LYS A 97 15.09 0.81 -1.19
C LYS A 97 13.95 -0.17 -0.91
N HIS A 98 13.41 -0.09 0.30
CA HIS A 98 12.22 -0.80 0.77
C HIS A 98 12.35 -2.32 0.85
N GLY A 99 13.55 -2.82 1.12
CA GLY A 99 13.74 -4.25 1.37
C GLY A 99 13.67 -5.10 0.11
N VAL A 100 13.44 -6.39 0.35
CA VAL A 100 13.48 -7.46 -0.67
C VAL A 100 12.13 -8.15 -0.85
N ALA A 101 11.20 -7.97 0.09
CA ALA A 101 9.91 -8.65 0.10
C ALA A 101 9.11 -8.41 -1.19
N ARG A 102 8.97 -7.15 -1.63
CA ARG A 102 8.23 -6.75 -2.84
C ARG A 102 8.79 -7.25 -4.18
N THR A 103 9.98 -7.84 -4.19
CA THR A 103 10.61 -8.44 -5.38
C THR A 103 10.80 -9.94 -5.25
N ALA A 104 10.43 -10.53 -4.11
CA ALA A 104 10.48 -11.98 -3.91
C ALA A 104 9.24 -12.64 -4.51
N ARG A 105 9.34 -13.95 -4.78
CA ARG A 105 8.15 -14.77 -5.04
C ARG A 105 7.47 -15.20 -3.75
N TRP A 106 6.14 -15.16 -3.79
CA TRP A 106 5.24 -15.52 -2.72
C TRP A 106 4.26 -16.58 -3.22
N GLN A 107 3.69 -17.31 -2.28
CA GLN A 107 2.65 -18.30 -2.51
C GLN A 107 1.45 -17.99 -1.63
N ILE A 108 0.27 -18.47 -2.04
CA ILE A 108 -0.93 -18.48 -1.20
C ILE A 108 -0.92 -19.79 -0.43
N ASP A 109 -0.71 -19.72 0.87
CA ASP A 109 -0.64 -20.87 1.78
C ASP A 109 -2.04 -21.41 2.10
N ASP A 110 -3.01 -20.50 2.27
CA ASP A 110 -4.39 -20.81 2.60
C ASP A 110 -5.32 -19.72 2.08
N GLN A 111 -6.55 -20.10 1.72
CA GLN A 111 -7.57 -19.13 1.33
C GLN A 111 -8.99 -19.63 1.63
N HIS A 112 -9.85 -18.69 2.00
CA HIS A 112 -11.30 -18.89 2.11
C HIS A 112 -11.99 -17.73 1.39
N VAL A 113 -12.91 -18.02 0.47
CA VAL A 113 -13.66 -17.00 -0.27
C VAL A 113 -15.11 -17.42 -0.36
N ASP A 114 -16.01 -16.50 -0.03
CA ASP A 114 -17.45 -16.67 -0.15
C ASP A 114 -18.12 -15.36 -0.63
N ASP A 115 -19.45 -15.33 -0.61
CA ASP A 115 -20.23 -14.18 -1.07
C ASP A 115 -20.10 -12.95 -0.15
N ALA A 116 -19.67 -13.13 1.12
CA ALA A 116 -19.50 -12.05 2.08
C ALA A 116 -18.08 -11.44 2.05
N GLY A 117 -17.09 -12.19 1.54
CA GLY A 117 -15.72 -11.72 1.48
C GLY A 117 -14.71 -12.83 1.21
N GLY A 118 -13.49 -12.62 1.70
CA GLY A 118 -12.46 -13.65 1.66
C GLY A 118 -11.28 -13.34 2.57
N ARG A 119 -10.49 -14.37 2.83
CA ARG A 119 -9.23 -14.32 3.58
C ARG A 119 -8.17 -15.08 2.78
N TRP A 120 -6.98 -14.50 2.65
CA TRP A 120 -5.84 -15.10 2.00
C TRP A 120 -4.63 -15.02 2.94
N LEU A 121 -3.94 -16.12 3.10
CA LEU A 121 -2.68 -16.20 3.81
C LEU A 121 -1.57 -16.42 2.80
N MET A 122 -0.58 -15.55 2.82
CA MET A 122 0.54 -15.60 1.88
C MET A 122 1.87 -15.56 2.62
N SER A 123 2.87 -16.23 2.06
CA SER A 123 4.26 -16.15 2.54
C SER A 123 5.24 -16.21 1.36
N PRO A 124 6.48 -15.74 1.53
CA PRO A 124 7.53 -15.93 0.54
C PRO A 124 7.80 -17.43 0.27
N GLU A 125 7.95 -17.82 -0.99
CA GLU A 125 8.29 -19.22 -1.38
C GLU A 125 9.65 -19.66 -0.80
N ARG A 126 10.52 -18.71 -0.50
CA ARG A 126 11.84 -18.91 0.09
C ARG A 126 12.03 -17.96 1.26
N SER A 127 12.75 -18.43 2.28
CA SER A 127 13.19 -17.57 3.38
C SER A 127 13.89 -16.31 2.83
N LEU A 128 13.42 -15.14 3.27
CA LEU A 128 14.01 -13.84 2.89
C LEU A 128 15.09 -13.39 3.86
N CYS A 129 15.08 -13.91 5.09
CA CYS A 129 16.07 -13.70 6.12
C CYS A 129 16.12 -14.94 7.01
N ASP A 130 17.30 -15.49 7.23
CA ASP A 130 17.46 -16.77 7.93
C ASP A 130 16.89 -16.74 9.35
N GLY A 131 16.08 -17.75 9.68
CA GLY A 131 15.41 -17.83 10.97
C GLY A 131 14.22 -16.87 11.14
N ILE A 132 13.87 -16.08 10.13
CA ILE A 132 12.76 -15.13 10.21
C ILE A 132 11.61 -15.59 9.33
N GLN A 133 10.42 -15.65 9.92
CA GLN A 133 9.19 -15.97 9.21
C GLN A 133 8.42 -14.69 8.90
N LEU A 134 7.94 -14.58 7.66
CA LEU A 134 7.12 -13.48 7.19
C LEU A 134 5.81 -14.04 6.62
N GLN A 135 4.70 -13.49 7.07
CA GLN A 135 3.37 -13.88 6.62
C GLN A 135 2.52 -12.63 6.37
N LEU A 136 1.76 -12.63 5.28
CA LEU A 136 0.79 -11.59 4.96
C LEU A 136 -0.59 -12.21 4.98
N GLU A 137 -1.47 -11.69 5.83
CA GLU A 137 -2.89 -11.97 5.78
C GLU A 137 -3.61 -10.83 5.06
N ILE A 138 -4.45 -11.17 4.08
CA ILE A 138 -5.33 -10.24 3.38
C ILE A 138 -6.76 -10.66 3.68
N THR A 139 -7.61 -9.71 4.07
CA THR A 139 -9.03 -9.95 4.30
C THR A 139 -9.86 -8.93 3.54
N VAL A 140 -10.90 -9.41 2.87
CA VAL A 140 -11.96 -8.60 2.30
C VAL A 140 -13.25 -8.92 3.06
N ALA A 141 -13.93 -7.89 3.55
CA ALA A 141 -15.24 -8.01 4.19
C ALA A 141 -16.15 -6.90 3.68
N GLY A 142 -17.06 -7.22 2.75
CA GLY A 142 -17.85 -6.22 2.04
C GLY A 142 -16.97 -5.20 1.31
N ALA A 143 -17.06 -3.92 1.69
CA ALA A 143 -16.30 -2.82 1.08
C ALA A 143 -14.99 -2.49 1.83
N GLU A 144 -14.57 -3.33 2.77
CA GLU A 144 -13.33 -3.16 3.53
C GLU A 144 -12.25 -4.13 3.04
N LEU A 145 -11.03 -3.60 2.85
CA LEU A 145 -9.81 -4.37 2.62
C LEU A 145 -8.86 -4.18 3.81
N SER A 146 -8.45 -5.29 4.41
CA SER A 146 -7.49 -5.34 5.52
C SER A 146 -6.27 -6.16 5.14
N LEU A 147 -5.07 -5.68 5.51
CA LEU A 147 -3.81 -6.39 5.39
C LEU A 147 -3.11 -6.44 6.75
N ALA A 148 -2.52 -7.58 7.10
CA ALA A 148 -1.70 -7.76 8.29
C ALA A 148 -0.40 -8.49 7.92
N LEU A 149 0.73 -7.80 8.07
CA LEU A 149 2.08 -8.32 7.84
C LEU A 149 2.71 -8.71 9.16
N THR A 150 2.90 -10.01 9.37
CA THR A 150 3.44 -10.58 10.59
C THR A 150 4.88 -11.04 10.37
N THR A 151 5.81 -10.55 11.21
CA THR A 151 7.20 -11.01 11.28
C THR A 151 7.42 -11.75 12.58
N THR A 152 7.92 -12.98 12.52
CA THR A 152 8.32 -13.78 13.69
C THR A 152 9.81 -14.05 13.64
N ASN A 153 10.53 -13.64 14.69
CA ASN A 153 11.96 -13.90 14.81
C ASN A 153 12.20 -15.25 15.49
N GLY A 154 12.41 -16.29 14.70
CA GLY A 154 12.81 -17.63 15.17
C GLY A 154 14.32 -17.86 15.11
N SER A 155 15.13 -16.83 14.86
CA SER A 155 16.59 -16.92 14.86
C SER A 155 17.14 -16.94 16.29
N ASP A 156 18.47 -16.98 16.42
CA ASP A 156 19.17 -16.91 17.70
C ASP A 156 19.64 -15.48 18.07
N GLN A 157 19.32 -14.48 17.24
CA GLN A 157 19.70 -13.07 17.45
C GLN A 157 18.51 -12.12 17.31
N PRO A 158 18.49 -10.97 18.00
CA PRO A 158 17.53 -9.90 17.71
C PRO A 158 17.66 -9.42 16.26
N LEU A 159 16.51 -9.08 15.64
CA LEU A 159 16.45 -8.60 14.27
C LEU A 159 16.16 -7.10 14.25
N ALA A 160 17.00 -6.31 13.59
CA ALA A 160 16.66 -4.94 13.21
C ALA A 160 15.73 -4.96 11.99
N VAL A 161 14.50 -4.48 12.15
CA VAL A 161 13.45 -4.49 11.13
C VAL A 161 12.67 -3.17 11.14
N THR A 162 12.53 -2.60 9.95
CA THR A 162 11.53 -1.57 9.65
C THR A 162 10.65 -2.08 8.51
N GLN A 163 9.41 -1.65 8.46
CA GLN A 163 8.46 -2.21 7.50
C GLN A 163 7.34 -1.23 7.16
N ALA A 164 6.75 -1.39 5.99
CA ALA A 164 5.58 -0.61 5.59
C ALA A 164 4.65 -1.41 4.68
N LEU A 165 3.35 -1.13 4.81
CA LEU A 165 2.32 -1.47 3.83
C LEU A 165 2.06 -0.20 3.00
N HIS A 166 2.76 -0.10 1.87
CA HIS A 166 2.94 1.15 1.12
C HIS A 166 1.73 1.45 0.21
N SER A 167 0.56 1.73 0.80
CA SER A 167 -0.70 1.79 0.05
C SER A 167 -0.78 3.00 -0.89
N TYR A 168 -0.98 2.75 -2.18
CA TYR A 168 -1.26 3.75 -3.22
C TYR A 168 -2.78 3.85 -3.42
N PHE A 169 -3.41 4.92 -2.93
CA PHE A 169 -4.84 5.13 -3.08
C PHE A 169 -5.15 5.84 -4.40
N ALA A 170 -6.10 5.29 -5.15
CA ALA A 170 -6.61 5.92 -6.36
C ALA A 170 -7.50 7.11 -6.01
N VAL A 171 -7.23 8.24 -6.67
CA VAL A 171 -7.97 9.48 -6.52
C VAL A 171 -8.27 10.10 -7.87
N SER A 172 -9.31 10.93 -7.94
CA SER A 172 -9.69 11.67 -9.14
C SER A 172 -8.58 12.62 -9.59
N ASP A 173 -8.05 13.40 -8.65
CA ASP A 173 -6.94 14.33 -8.78
C ASP A 173 -6.36 14.56 -7.38
N SER A 174 -5.06 14.37 -7.20
CA SER A 174 -4.39 14.54 -5.91
C SER A 174 -4.49 15.98 -5.40
N ARG A 175 -4.64 16.96 -6.28
CA ARG A 175 -4.84 18.38 -5.93
C ARG A 175 -6.23 18.66 -5.37
N GLU A 176 -7.21 17.83 -5.73
CA GLU A 176 -8.60 17.84 -5.24
C GLU A 176 -8.82 16.80 -4.13
N THR A 177 -7.73 16.33 -3.51
CA THR A 177 -7.72 15.37 -2.42
C THR A 177 -7.23 16.03 -1.13
N GLU A 178 -7.81 15.61 -0.02
CA GLU A 178 -7.51 16.10 1.33
C GLU A 178 -7.30 14.93 2.30
N ILE A 179 -6.30 15.05 3.17
CA ILE A 179 -6.01 14.10 4.25
C ILE A 179 -6.34 14.74 5.59
N LEU A 180 -7.22 14.10 6.36
CA LEU A 180 -7.60 14.45 7.72
C LEU A 180 -7.17 13.36 8.72
N GLY A 181 -7.32 13.64 10.02
CA GLY A 181 -7.02 12.68 11.11
C GLY A 181 -5.54 12.62 11.50
N LEU A 182 -4.74 13.56 11.00
CA LEU A 182 -3.32 13.72 11.33
C LEU A 182 -3.01 15.07 11.99
N ALA A 183 -4.02 15.89 12.31
CA ALA A 183 -3.85 17.20 12.92
C ALA A 183 -2.94 17.14 14.15
N ASP A 184 -2.05 18.12 14.27
CA ASP A 184 -1.13 18.29 15.42
C ASP A 184 -0.11 17.15 15.63
N CYS A 185 -0.12 16.10 14.81
CA CYS A 185 0.88 15.05 14.86
C CYS A 185 2.25 15.62 14.46
N ARG A 186 3.30 15.20 15.16
CA ARG A 186 4.68 15.51 14.76
C ARG A 186 5.00 14.80 13.44
N CYS A 187 5.75 15.47 12.58
CA CYS A 187 6.21 14.86 11.34
C CYS A 187 7.66 15.22 11.01
N LEU A 188 8.26 14.45 10.11
CA LEU A 188 9.53 14.76 9.47
C LEU A 188 9.30 14.84 7.96
N ASP A 189 9.76 15.92 7.35
CA ASP A 189 9.64 16.16 5.92
C ASP A 189 10.93 15.76 5.18
N LYS A 190 10.88 14.66 4.42
CA LYS A 190 12.03 14.18 3.64
C LYS A 190 12.37 15.09 2.47
N VAL A 191 11.41 15.79 1.87
CA VAL A 191 11.64 16.77 0.78
C VAL A 191 12.49 17.92 1.31
N GLN A 192 12.28 18.30 2.57
CA GLN A 192 13.06 19.33 3.26
C GLN A 192 14.28 18.77 4.01
N GLY A 193 14.71 17.53 3.74
CA GLY A 193 15.90 16.96 4.38
C GLY A 193 15.67 16.55 5.84
N MET A 194 14.52 15.93 6.13
CA MET A 194 14.09 15.47 7.45
C MET A 194 13.84 16.57 8.47
N GLN A 195 13.44 17.77 8.03
CA GLN A 195 13.09 18.85 8.96
C GLN A 195 11.85 18.49 9.78
N PRO A 196 11.85 18.73 11.11
CA PRO A 196 10.71 18.48 11.95
C PRO A 196 9.59 19.49 11.69
N GLY A 197 8.36 19.02 11.70
CA GLY A 197 7.15 19.81 11.53
C GLY A 197 6.00 19.28 12.38
N VAL A 198 4.86 19.95 12.23
CA VAL A 198 3.58 19.55 12.81
C VAL A 198 2.56 19.53 11.68
N MET A 199 1.78 18.47 11.64
CA MET A 199 0.75 18.27 10.63
C MET A 199 -0.37 19.30 10.78
N PRO A 200 -0.83 19.91 9.67
CA PRO A 200 -1.99 20.79 9.69
C PRO A 200 -3.28 20.01 9.98
N SER A 201 -4.37 20.73 10.25
CA SER A 201 -5.71 20.11 10.40
C SER A 201 -6.14 19.32 9.16
N SER A 202 -5.66 19.76 7.99
CA SER A 202 -5.90 19.17 6.69
C SER A 202 -4.65 19.32 5.81
N LEU A 203 -4.24 18.23 5.16
CA LEU A 203 -3.17 18.23 4.18
C LEU A 203 -3.75 18.11 2.75
N ARG A 204 -3.31 18.98 1.85
CA ARG A 204 -3.57 18.92 0.40
C ARG A 204 -2.26 18.76 -0.37
N PHE A 205 -2.31 18.12 -1.53
CA PHE A 205 -1.14 17.85 -2.36
C PHE A 205 -0.94 18.91 -3.45
N THR A 206 -0.36 20.05 -3.07
CA THR A 206 -0.06 21.15 -4.02
C THR A 206 1.39 21.13 -4.53
N ALA A 207 2.24 20.28 -3.96
CA ALA A 207 3.65 20.09 -4.30
C ALA A 207 4.08 18.66 -3.96
N GLU A 208 5.34 18.31 -4.25
CA GLU A 208 5.95 17.08 -3.76
C GLU A 208 5.79 17.00 -2.23
N THR A 209 5.34 15.84 -1.76
CA THR A 209 5.05 15.56 -0.35
C THR A 209 5.69 14.22 -0.02
N ASP A 210 6.54 14.16 1.01
CA ASP A 210 7.06 12.91 1.57
C ASP A 210 7.25 13.09 3.08
N LEU A 211 6.17 12.86 3.81
CA LEU A 211 6.09 13.11 5.25
C LEU A 211 6.07 11.78 6.02
N VAL A 212 6.94 11.65 7.01
CA VAL A 212 6.83 10.60 8.04
C VAL A 212 6.15 11.21 9.25
N VAL A 213 4.95 10.77 9.58
CA VAL A 213 4.13 11.30 10.66
C VAL A 213 4.17 10.35 11.85
N GLU A 214 4.51 10.86 13.03
CA GLU A 214 4.43 10.15 14.31
C GLU A 214 2.96 10.00 14.69
N GLN A 215 2.43 8.81 14.49
CA GLN A 215 1.05 8.48 14.81
C GLN A 215 1.06 7.16 15.57
N ALA A 216 0.75 7.17 16.87
CA ALA A 216 0.74 5.98 17.70
C ALA A 216 -0.30 4.92 17.24
N ASP A 217 -0.20 3.72 17.82
CA ASP A 217 -1.22 2.70 17.66
C ASP A 217 -2.55 3.13 18.31
N ASN A 218 -3.67 2.76 17.68
CA ASN A 218 -5.03 3.14 18.07
C ASN A 218 -5.35 4.65 18.02
N SER A 219 -4.51 5.45 17.35
CA SER A 219 -4.86 6.83 16.99
C SER A 219 -6.08 6.91 16.07
N GLU A 220 -6.60 8.12 15.89
CA GLU A 220 -7.67 8.38 14.93
C GLU A 220 -7.31 7.86 13.54
N ALA A 221 -8.33 7.41 12.80
CA ALA A 221 -8.11 6.98 11.44
C ALA A 221 -7.75 8.18 10.57
N VAL A 222 -6.88 7.92 9.59
CA VAL A 222 -6.69 8.85 8.50
C VAL A 222 -7.93 8.81 7.61
N VAL A 223 -8.46 9.98 7.24
CA VAL A 223 -9.55 10.09 6.28
C VAL A 223 -9.04 10.79 5.04
N LEU A 224 -9.09 10.10 3.91
CA LEU A 224 -8.82 10.67 2.59
C LEU A 224 -10.15 11.10 1.99
N ILE A 225 -10.32 12.39 1.69
CA ILE A 225 -11.49 12.92 0.98
C ILE A 225 -11.10 13.21 -0.46
N ASP A 226 -11.85 12.64 -1.40
CA ASP A 226 -11.71 12.91 -2.84
C ASP A 226 -12.92 13.73 -3.31
N HIS A 227 -12.70 15.02 -3.58
CA HIS A 227 -13.78 15.94 -3.95
C HIS A 227 -14.27 15.71 -5.40
N GLY A 228 -13.41 15.24 -6.29
CA GLY A 228 -13.77 14.99 -7.69
C GLY A 228 -14.63 13.73 -7.85
N TRP A 229 -14.27 12.64 -7.19
CA TRP A 229 -15.08 11.42 -7.17
C TRP A 229 -16.20 11.44 -6.13
N LYS A 230 -16.21 12.44 -5.24
CA LYS A 230 -17.19 12.58 -4.16
C LYS A 230 -17.26 11.31 -3.32
N ARG A 231 -16.14 10.94 -2.71
CA ARG A 231 -16.05 9.83 -1.75
C ARG A 231 -15.04 10.13 -0.64
N GLY A 232 -15.12 9.39 0.45
CA GLY A 232 -14.07 9.31 1.45
C GLY A 232 -13.48 7.90 1.53
N LEU A 233 -12.24 7.77 1.99
CA LEU A 233 -11.65 6.51 2.42
C LEU A 233 -11.23 6.64 3.88
N ARG A 234 -11.68 5.70 4.72
CA ARG A 234 -11.22 5.57 6.10
C ARG A 234 -10.06 4.60 6.14
N ILE A 235 -8.90 5.05 6.61
CA ILE A 235 -7.67 4.28 6.66
C ILE A 235 -7.23 4.16 8.12
N THR A 236 -7.17 2.93 8.63
CA THR A 236 -6.72 2.63 9.99
C THR A 236 -5.46 1.80 9.95
N LYS A 237 -4.62 1.91 10.97
CA LYS A 237 -3.42 1.09 11.12
C LYS A 237 -3.24 0.58 12.54
N ARG A 238 -2.48 -0.50 12.68
CA ARG A 238 -2.04 -1.07 13.96
C ARG A 238 -0.63 -1.65 13.85
N GLY A 239 0.10 -1.68 14.96
CA GLY A 239 1.42 -2.28 15.06
C GLY A 239 2.57 -1.42 14.53
N GLY A 240 2.37 -0.11 14.41
CA GLY A 240 3.41 0.84 14.01
C GLY A 240 3.09 2.26 14.43
N GLY A 241 4.12 3.00 14.82
CA GLY A 241 4.09 4.39 15.28
C GLY A 241 4.23 5.43 14.16
N SER A 242 4.29 4.99 12.90
CA SER A 242 4.47 5.87 11.75
C SER A 242 3.33 5.75 10.73
N THR A 243 2.88 6.88 10.21
CA THR A 243 2.11 6.98 8.96
C THR A 243 2.94 7.76 7.96
N VAL A 244 3.16 7.21 6.77
CA VAL A 244 3.85 7.94 5.69
C VAL A 244 2.83 8.49 4.72
N VAL A 245 2.94 9.76 4.37
CA VAL A 245 2.10 10.40 3.35
C VAL A 245 2.97 10.88 2.21
N TRP A 246 2.70 10.38 1.00
CA TRP A 246 3.56 10.63 -0.15
C TRP A 246 2.79 10.91 -1.45
N ASN A 247 3.23 11.93 -2.18
CA ASN A 247 2.95 12.13 -3.60
C ASN A 247 4.18 12.81 -4.22
N PRO A 248 4.76 12.30 -5.32
CA PRO A 248 6.01 12.82 -5.85
C PRO A 248 5.89 14.20 -6.51
N GLY A 249 4.68 14.71 -6.76
CA GLY A 249 4.48 15.99 -7.44
C GLY A 249 5.28 16.10 -8.73
N ALA A 250 6.04 17.18 -8.90
CA ALA A 250 6.89 17.39 -10.07
C ALA A 250 8.03 16.36 -10.20
N ALA A 251 8.50 15.76 -9.10
CA ALA A 251 9.56 14.74 -9.16
C ALA A 251 9.14 13.48 -9.91
N ALA A 252 7.83 13.29 -10.16
CA ALA A 252 7.31 12.21 -10.98
C ALA A 252 7.89 12.17 -12.41
N GLU A 253 8.36 13.30 -12.94
CA GLU A 253 9.08 13.35 -14.23
C GLU A 253 10.28 12.38 -14.28
N ASN A 254 10.93 12.16 -13.13
CA ASN A 254 12.09 11.28 -12.99
C ASN A 254 11.73 9.85 -12.56
N ILE A 255 10.44 9.54 -12.40
CA ILE A 255 9.97 8.22 -11.97
C ILE A 255 9.37 7.51 -13.18
N GLY A 256 10.18 6.67 -13.85
CA GLY A 256 9.85 6.07 -15.14
C GLY A 256 8.54 5.28 -15.16
N ASP A 257 8.19 4.62 -14.05
CA ASP A 257 6.95 3.85 -13.89
C ASP A 257 5.77 4.68 -13.32
N VAL A 258 5.88 6.01 -13.27
CA VAL A 258 4.81 6.94 -12.87
C VAL A 258 4.64 8.06 -13.91
N GLY A 259 5.62 8.95 -14.06
CA GLY A 259 5.55 10.13 -14.92
C GLY A 259 4.48 11.16 -14.54
N MET A 260 4.55 12.33 -15.18
CA MET A 260 3.62 13.44 -14.95
C MET A 260 2.19 13.14 -15.41
N ASP A 261 2.00 12.17 -16.29
CA ASP A 261 0.71 11.70 -16.81
C ASP A 261 -0.16 10.97 -15.77
N GLN A 262 0.46 10.46 -14.69
CA GLN A 262 -0.22 9.64 -13.69
C GLN A 262 -0.09 10.16 -12.26
N VAL A 263 0.82 11.08 -11.96
CA VAL A 263 1.05 11.59 -10.60
C VAL A 263 -0.18 12.17 -9.90
N ALA A 264 -1.12 12.72 -10.67
CA ALA A 264 -2.36 13.25 -10.12
C ALA A 264 -3.36 12.16 -9.72
N ARG A 265 -3.19 10.91 -10.14
CA ARG A 265 -4.19 9.85 -9.97
C ARG A 265 -4.04 9.05 -8.68
N PHE A 266 -3.04 9.40 -7.84
CA PHE A 266 -2.81 8.70 -6.60
C PHE A 266 -2.26 9.58 -5.48
N VAL A 267 -2.45 9.11 -4.26
CA VAL A 267 -1.72 9.56 -3.07
C VAL A 267 -1.37 8.32 -2.25
N CYS A 268 -0.23 8.34 -1.57
CA CYS A 268 0.15 7.25 -0.67
C CYS A 268 -0.16 7.63 0.78
N VAL A 269 -0.79 6.71 1.49
CA VAL A 269 -0.95 6.74 2.95
C VAL A 269 -0.57 5.35 3.46
N GLU A 270 0.57 5.27 4.13
CA GLU A 270 1.22 4.00 4.43
C GLU A 270 1.19 3.73 5.92
N ALA A 271 0.75 2.53 6.31
CA ALA A 271 1.01 2.03 7.65
C ALA A 271 2.49 1.64 7.71
N ALA A 272 3.24 2.17 8.69
CA ALA A 272 4.68 1.93 8.74
C ALA A 272 5.21 1.77 10.18
N ARG A 273 6.31 1.02 10.27
CA ARG A 273 7.30 1.09 11.35
C ARG A 273 8.58 1.66 10.75
N THR A 274 8.93 2.90 11.11
CA THR A 274 10.09 3.59 10.55
C THR A 274 11.20 3.76 11.58
N ARG A 275 12.43 3.93 11.12
CA ARG A 275 13.59 4.15 12.00
C ARG A 275 13.53 5.43 12.86
N PHE A 276 12.55 6.29 12.62
CA PHE A 276 12.46 7.62 13.22
C PHE A 276 11.57 7.66 14.46
N PHE A 277 10.46 6.90 14.44
CA PHE A 277 9.47 6.91 15.51
C PHE A 277 9.18 5.53 16.10
N ASP A 278 9.80 4.47 15.57
CA ASP A 278 9.56 3.10 16.00
C ASP A 278 10.81 2.42 16.56
N ASP A 279 10.58 1.47 17.47
CA ASP A 279 11.58 0.47 17.81
C ASP A 279 11.76 -0.49 16.62
N GLN A 280 13.02 -0.63 16.23
CA GLN A 280 13.45 -1.44 15.11
C GLN A 280 13.86 -2.84 15.57
N THR A 281 14.00 -3.10 16.87
CA THR A 281 14.56 -4.37 17.36
C THR A 281 13.46 -5.38 17.69
N LEU A 282 13.36 -6.45 16.91
CA LEU A 282 12.52 -7.60 17.20
C LEU A 282 13.32 -8.67 17.96
N ALA A 283 12.99 -8.87 19.23
CA ALA A 283 13.68 -9.85 20.08
C ALA A 283 13.54 -11.30 19.58
N VAL A 284 14.45 -12.17 20.02
CA VAL A 284 14.39 -13.62 19.74
C VAL A 284 13.09 -14.21 20.28
N GLY A 285 12.41 -15.02 19.45
CA GLY A 285 11.13 -15.63 19.75
C GLY A 285 9.93 -14.66 19.70
N ALA A 286 10.17 -13.37 19.44
CA ALA A 286 9.10 -12.38 19.38
C ALA A 286 8.42 -12.36 18.01
N THR A 287 7.14 -11.99 18.02
CA THR A 287 6.32 -11.76 16.85
C THR A 287 5.79 -10.34 16.88
N GLN A 288 5.82 -9.66 15.73
CA GLN A 288 5.19 -8.36 15.55
C GLN A 288 4.30 -8.38 14.30
N THR A 289 3.22 -7.63 14.31
CA THR A 289 2.31 -7.49 13.16
C THR A 289 2.10 -6.02 12.85
N LEU A 290 2.28 -5.61 11.60
CA LEU A 290 1.87 -4.31 11.08
C LEU A 290 0.62 -4.50 10.22
N ALA A 291 -0.44 -3.75 10.49
CA ALA A 291 -1.70 -3.88 9.78
C ALA A 291 -2.23 -2.54 9.27
N THR A 292 -2.93 -2.58 8.14
CA THR A 292 -3.73 -1.48 7.59
C THR A 292 -5.12 -1.99 7.20
N SER A 293 -6.15 -1.17 7.38
CA SER A 293 -7.49 -1.43 6.87
C SER A 293 -8.04 -0.19 6.20
N VAL A 294 -8.65 -0.36 5.04
CA VAL A 294 -9.31 0.69 4.27
C VAL A 294 -10.76 0.32 3.97
N SER A 295 -11.67 1.27 4.24
CA SER A 295 -13.09 1.18 3.87
C SER A 295 -13.56 2.46 3.17
N VAL A 296 -14.57 2.33 2.32
CA VAL A 296 -15.21 3.47 1.65
C VAL A 296 -16.15 4.17 2.63
N LEU A 297 -16.07 5.50 2.66
CA LEU A 297 -17.02 6.37 3.33
C LEU A 297 -17.84 7.14 2.29
N PRO A 298 -19.12 7.46 2.61
CA PRO A 298 -19.86 8.48 1.88
C PRO A 298 -19.07 9.79 1.85
N TYR A 299 -19.27 10.59 0.80
CA TYR A 299 -18.71 11.94 0.76
C TYR A 299 -19.21 12.75 1.96
N PRO A 300 -18.32 13.38 2.75
CA PRO A 300 -18.75 14.23 3.85
C PRO A 300 -19.65 15.35 3.33
N GLN A 301 -20.82 15.51 3.95
CA GLN A 301 -21.65 16.69 3.71
C GLN A 301 -20.93 17.90 4.33
N ARG A 302 -20.98 19.06 3.66
CA ARG A 302 -20.25 20.28 4.06
C ARG A 302 -20.40 20.63 5.55
N ASP A 303 -21.54 20.32 6.14
CA ASP A 303 -21.90 20.66 7.52
C ASP A 303 -21.23 19.76 8.60
N GLN A 304 -20.40 18.80 8.20
CA GLN A 304 -19.67 17.88 9.11
C GLN A 304 -18.15 18.11 9.15
N LEU A 305 -17.66 19.13 8.44
CA LEU A 305 -16.23 19.46 8.34
C LEU A 305 -15.88 20.83 8.99
N GLU A 306 -16.86 21.49 9.61
CA GLU A 306 -16.72 22.76 10.35
C GLU A 306 -16.80 22.54 11.87
#